data_AF-A0A936B301-F1
#
_entry.id   AF-A0A936B301-F1
#
_cell.length_a   1.000
_cell.length_b   1.000
_cell.length_c   1.000
_cell.angle_alpha   90.00
_cell.angle_beta   90.00
_cell.angle_gamma   90.00
#
_symmetry.space_group_name_H-M   'P 1'
#
loop_
_entity.id
_entity.type
_entity.pdbx_description
1 polymer ?
#
loop_
_entity_poly.entity_id
_entity_poly.type
_entity_poly.pdbx_seq_one_letter_code
_entity_poly.pdbx_strand_id
1 'polypeptide(L)' 'MLTVQQHEEGLKKIKAGLATKVRILVPGEACPVCVAIEGVYEFDTVPTLPPDGCSCIGGCKAMYAPVLDMFGP' A
#
# COMPACT_ATOMS: atom_id res chain seq x y z
N MET A 1 -7.04 7.34 -9.58
CA MET A 1 -7.03 7.61 -8.12
C MET A 1 -7.90 6.57 -7.44
N LEU A 2 -7.38 5.93 -6.40
CA LEU A 2 -8.15 5.01 -5.58
C LEU A 2 -8.82 5.79 -4.45
N THR A 3 -10.05 5.43 -4.10
CA THR A 3 -10.73 5.92 -2.90
C THR A 3 -10.20 5.20 -1.66
N VAL A 4 -10.50 5.75 -0.47
CA VAL A 4 -10.19 5.09 0.81
C VAL A 4 -10.74 3.65 0.83
N GLN A 5 -11.99 3.49 0.40
CA GLN A 5 -12.65 2.17 0.31
C GLN A 5 -11.90 1.21 -0.63
N GLN A 6 -11.44 1.69 -1.78
CA GLN A 6 -10.68 0.86 -2.72
C GLN A 6 -9.31 0.43 -2.16
N HIS A 7 -8.65 1.30 -1.38
CA HIS A 7 -7.43 0.93 -0.67
C HIS A 7 -7.68 -0.15 0.39
N GLU A 8 -8.72 0.02 1.21
CA GLU A 8 -9.09 -0.96 2.24
C GLU A 8 -9.45 -2.32 1.63
N GLU A 9 -10.25 -2.34 0.56
CA GLU A 9 -10.61 -3.57 -0.14
C GLU A 9 -9.39 -4.25 -0.77
N GLY A 10 -8.48 -3.48 -1.36
CA GLY A 10 -7.22 -4.00 -1.90
C GLY A 10 -6.38 -4.66 -0.82
N LEU A 11 -6.25 -4.01 0.34
CA LEU A 11 -5.51 -4.56 1.49
C LEU A 11 -6.17 -5.83 2.03
N LYS A 12 -7.50 -5.85 2.16
CA LYS A 12 -8.26 -7.03 2.60
C LYS A 12 -8.02 -8.22 1.66
N LYS A 13 -8.02 -8.00 0.34
CA LYS A 13 -7.75 -9.05 -0.66
C LYS A 13 -6.33 -9.60 -0.52
N ILE A 14 -5.34 -8.74 -0.29
CA ILE A 14 -3.94 -9.17 -0.09
C ILE A 14 -3.84 -10.01 1.19
N LYS A 15 -4.42 -9.55 2.30
CA LYS A 15 -4.42 -10.26 3.60
C LYS A 15 -5.13 -11.62 3.55
N ALA A 16 -6.15 -11.76 2.70
CA ALA A 16 -6.88 -13.03 2.53
C ALA A 16 -6.19 -14.01 1.56
N GLY A 17 -5.15 -13.58 0.85
CA GLY A 17 -4.41 -14.39 -0.11
C GLY A 17 -3.22 -15.14 0.49
N LEU A 18 -2.27 -15.52 -0.36
CA LEU A 18 -1.01 -16.19 0.02
C LEU A 18 0.12 -15.21 0.36
N ALA A 19 -0.18 -13.92 0.48
CA ALA A 19 0.82 -12.92 0.81
C ALA A 19 1.36 -13.17 2.23
N THR A 20 2.65 -12.95 2.38
CA THR A 20 3.34 -13.01 3.68
C THR A 20 3.50 -11.61 4.28
N LYS A 21 3.66 -10.60 3.42
CA LYS A 21 3.81 -9.18 3.77
C LYS A 21 3.09 -8.31 2.75
N VAL A 22 2.98 -7.02 3.05
CA VAL A 22 2.47 -6.00 2.12
C VAL A 22 3.56 -5.00 1.87
N ARG A 23 3.71 -4.58 0.62
CA ARG A 23 4.54 -3.43 0.28
C ARG A 23 3.68 -2.27 -0.20
N ILE A 24 4.09 -1.05 0.13
CA ILE A 24 3.53 0.16 -0.44
C ILE A 24 4.41 0.54 -1.63
N LEU A 25 3.81 0.63 -2.81
CA LEU A 25 4.45 1.12 -4.03
C LEU A 25 4.07 2.58 -4.24
N VAL A 26 5.07 3.40 -4.56
CA VAL A 26 4.88 4.84 -4.72
C VAL A 26 5.44 5.27 -6.08
N PRO A 27 4.64 5.87 -6.98
CA PRO A 27 5.15 6.37 -8.24
C PRO A 27 6.06 7.58 -8.03
N GLY A 28 7.03 7.78 -8.92
CA GLY A 28 8.03 8.83 -8.79
C GLY A 28 7.48 10.26 -8.73
N GLU A 29 6.26 10.51 -9.23
CA GLU A 29 5.60 11.81 -9.12
C GLU A 29 4.69 11.98 -7.88
N ALA A 30 4.78 11.07 -6.90
CA ALA A 30 4.01 11.16 -5.67
C ALA A 30 4.55 12.25 -4.73
N CYS A 31 3.72 12.67 -3.78
CA CYS A 31 4.12 13.64 -2.77
C CYS A 31 5.15 13.06 -1.78
N PRO A 32 5.95 13.91 -1.10
CA PRO A 32 6.97 13.47 -0.15
C PRO A 32 6.44 12.57 0.98
N VAL A 33 5.18 12.76 1.40
CA VAL A 33 4.54 11.92 2.44
C VAL A 33 4.34 10.50 1.95
N CYS A 34 3.90 10.32 0.70
CA CYS A 34 3.78 8.98 0.11
C CYS A 34 5.15 8.31 0.01
N VAL A 35 6.18 9.04 -0.44
CA VAL A 35 7.53 8.50 -0.57
C VAL A 35 8.10 8.07 0.80
N ALA A 36 7.82 8.83 1.85
CA ALA A 36 8.28 8.51 3.21
C ALA A 36 7.71 7.20 3.78
N ILE A 37 6.56 6.76 3.30
CA ILE A 37 5.93 5.48 3.71
C ILE A 37 6.15 4.35 2.68
N GLU A 38 7.00 4.58 1.67
CA GLU A 38 7.37 3.51 0.74
C GLU A 38 8.17 2.44 1.48
N GLY A 39 7.77 1.16 1.34
CA GLY A 39 8.43 0.09 2.07
C GLY A 39 7.65 -1.22 2.10
N VAL A 40 8.20 -2.18 2.84
CA VAL A 40 7.59 -3.49 3.12
C VAL A 40 7.19 -3.52 4.60
N TYR A 41 5.98 -4.00 4.86
CA TYR A 41 5.35 -3.99 6.17
C TYR A 41 4.70 -5.34 6.47
N GLU A 42 4.63 -5.66 7.75
CA GLU A 42 3.77 -6.73 8.26
C GLU A 42 2.29 -6.29 8.17
N PHE A 43 1.36 -7.24 8.18
CA PHE A 43 -0.06 -6.96 7.99
C PHE A 43 -0.68 -6.05 9.06
N ASP A 44 -0.11 -6.02 10.25
CA ASP A 44 -0.54 -5.25 11.41
C ASP A 44 0.12 -3.85 11.48
N THR A 45 1.30 -3.69 10.87
CA THR A 45 2.09 -2.45 10.92
C THR A 45 1.97 -1.60 9.65
N VAL A 46 1.36 -2.13 8.59
CA VAL A 46 1.19 -1.41 7.33
C VAL A 46 0.37 -0.12 7.51
N PRO A 47 0.90 1.06 7.11
CA PRO A 47 0.17 2.31 7.17
C PRO A 47 -1.09 2.28 6.31
N THR A 48 -2.12 3.02 6.71
CA THR A 48 -3.33 3.19 5.91
C THR A 48 -3.09 4.11 4.72
N LEU A 49 -3.66 3.77 3.57
CA LEU A 49 -3.71 4.61 2.37
C LEU A 49 -5.12 5.19 2.21
N PRO A 50 -5.27 6.49 1.96
CA PRO A 50 -4.21 7.51 1.88
C PRO A 50 -3.55 7.79 3.25
N PRO A 51 -2.25 8.12 3.30
CA PRO A 51 -1.62 8.53 4.55
C PRO A 51 -2.07 9.92 4.98
N ASP A 52 -2.05 10.15 6.29
CA ASP A 52 -2.30 11.47 6.86
C ASP A 52 -1.31 12.49 6.30
N GLY A 53 -1.85 13.62 5.83
CA GLY A 53 -1.04 14.66 5.18
C GLY A 53 -0.69 14.41 3.71
N CYS A 54 -1.27 13.39 3.06
CA CYS A 54 -1.13 13.21 1.62
C CYS A 54 -1.52 14.48 0.84
N SER A 55 -0.58 15.03 0.08
CA SER A 55 -0.74 16.27 -0.69
C SER A 55 -0.76 16.06 -2.21
N CYS A 56 -0.90 14.82 -2.67
CA CYS A 56 -1.04 14.52 -4.09
C CYS A 56 -2.31 15.17 -4.66
N ILE A 57 -2.16 15.96 -5.74
CA ILE A 57 -3.30 16.57 -6.44
C ILE A 57 -4.19 15.45 -7.01
N GLY A 58 -5.45 15.47 -6.61
CA GLY A 58 -6.47 14.49 -7.00
C GLY A 58 -6.54 13.23 -6.13
N GLY A 59 -5.64 13.04 -5.17
CA GLY A 59 -5.69 11.91 -4.23
C GLY A 59 -4.41 11.08 -4.20
N CYS A 60 -4.30 10.18 -3.22
CA CYS A 60 -3.11 9.37 -3.02
C CYS A 60 -2.81 8.49 -4.24
N LYS A 61 -1.53 8.49 -4.64
CA LYS A 61 -1.01 7.68 -5.73
C LYS A 61 -0.32 6.39 -5.26
N ALA A 62 -0.08 6.25 -3.96
CA ALA A 62 0.51 5.05 -3.40
C ALA A 62 -0.47 3.88 -3.47
N MET A 63 0.03 2.64 -3.55
CA MET A 63 -0.79 1.45 -3.68
C MET A 63 -0.20 0.27 -2.89
N TYR A 64 -1.06 -0.58 -2.35
CA TYR A 64 -0.62 -1.84 -1.74
C TYR A 64 -0.32 -2.88 -2.80
N ALA A 65 0.76 -3.63 -2.61
CA ALA A 65 1.08 -4.81 -3.40
C ALA A 65 1.46 -5.98 -2.46
N PRO A 66 1.10 -7.23 -2.81
CA PRO A 66 1.46 -8.40 -2.04
C PRO A 66 2.96 -8.69 -2.16
N VAL A 67 3.57 -9.16 -1.07
CA VAL A 67 4.91 -9.77 -1.07
C VAL A 67 4.75 -11.26 -0.77
N LEU A 68 5.27 -12.08 -1.68
CA LEU A 68 5.27 -13.53 -1.59
C LEU A 68 6.68 -13.98 -1.19
N ASP A 69 6.89 -14.39 0.06
CA ASP A 69 8.15 -15.04 0.51
C ASP A 69 8.08 -16.58 0.42
N MET A 70 6.93 -17.15 0.03
CA MET A 70 6.83 -18.59 -0.18
C MET A 70 7.26 -18.96 -1.60
N PHE A 71 8.34 -19.75 -1.70
CA PHE A 71 8.64 -20.51 -2.91
C PHE A 71 7.51 -21.54 -3.12
N GLY A 72 7.07 -21.69 -4.37
CA GLY A 72 6.07 -22.70 -4.76
C GLY A 72 6.55 -24.13 -4.48
N PRO A 73 5.67 -25.14 -4.69
CA PRO A 73 6.01 -26.55 -4.43
C PRO A 73 7.23 -27.04 -5.21
#